data_AF-B3QNI6-F1
#
_entry.id   AF-B3QNI6-F1
#
_cell.length_a   1.000
_cell.length_b   1.000
_cell.length_c   1.000
_cell.angle_alpha   90.00
_cell.angle_beta   90.00
_cell.angle_gamma   90.00
#
_symmetry.space_group_name_H-M   'P 1'
#
loop_
_entity.id
_entity.type
_entity.pdbx_description
1 polymer ?
#
loop_
_entity_poly.entity_id
_entity_poly.type
_entity_poly.pdbx_seq_one_letter_code
_entity_poly.pdbx_strand_id
1 'polypeptide(L)'
;MKFSGIIAAVAILMLPALGQAAGKVDQDALAKGKALAFDSGKGNCLACHMIADGEFPGNFGPPMIQMKERFPERAVLREQIWDASAKNPKSMMPPFGKNGVLTDKEVDLIVDYLYTL
;
A
#
# COMPACT_ATOMS: atom_id res chain seq x y z
N MET A 1 24.79 -55.12 42.51
CA MET A 1 23.40 -54.62 42.59
C MET A 1 23.30 -53.48 41.57
N LYS A 2 22.95 -53.78 40.32
CA LYS A 2 21.60 -53.67 39.71
C LYS A 2 21.12 -52.20 39.55
N PHE A 3 21.07 -51.77 38.28
CA PHE A 3 20.17 -50.78 37.66
C PHE A 3 20.35 -49.30 38.05
N SER A 4 20.14 -48.28 37.21
CA SER A 4 19.78 -48.15 35.80
C SER A 4 19.64 -46.64 35.50
N GLY A 5 20.17 -46.16 34.36
CA GLY A 5 19.57 -45.05 33.60
C GLY A 5 19.79 -43.63 34.11
N ILE A 6 19.73 -42.56 33.31
CA ILE A 6 19.41 -42.34 31.89
C ILE A 6 20.20 -41.08 31.50
N ILE A 7 20.91 -41.14 30.37
CA ILE A 7 21.48 -39.96 29.69
C ILE A 7 20.29 -39.22 29.07
N ALA A 8 19.85 -38.11 29.67
CA ALA A 8 18.88 -37.23 29.04
C ALA A 8 19.59 -36.36 27.99
N ALA A 9 19.69 -36.89 26.78
CA ALA A 9 20.02 -36.11 25.59
C ALA A 9 18.91 -35.07 25.39
N VAL A 10 19.23 -33.79 25.65
CA VAL A 10 18.36 -32.67 25.29
C VAL A 10 18.45 -32.52 23.77
N ALA A 11 17.55 -33.21 23.07
CA ALA A 11 17.30 -32.98 21.67
C ALA A 11 16.62 -31.60 21.55
N ILE A 12 17.40 -30.58 21.24
CA ILE A 12 16.90 -29.30 20.76
C ILE A 12 16.19 -29.59 19.43
N LEU A 13 14.87 -29.74 19.48
CA LEU A 13 14.04 -29.70 18.28
C LEU A 13 14.22 -28.32 17.65
N MET A 14 15.06 -28.24 16.63
CA MET A 14 14.97 -27.15 15.67
C MET A 14 13.66 -27.33 14.90
N LEU A 15 12.65 -26.54 15.27
CA LEU A 15 11.51 -26.36 14.40
C LEU A 15 12.01 -25.72 13.10
N PRO A 16 11.68 -26.26 11.92
CA PRO A 16 11.83 -25.50 10.70
C PRO A 16 10.84 -24.34 10.81
N ALA A 17 11.35 -23.11 10.76
CA ALA A 17 10.53 -21.92 10.56
C ALA A 17 9.73 -22.14 9.26
N LEU A 18 8.44 -22.47 9.40
CA LEU A 18 7.52 -22.44 8.28
C LEU A 18 7.60 -21.04 7.69
N GLY A 19 8.00 -21.00 6.42
CA GLY A 19 8.24 -19.77 5.67
C GLY A 19 7.09 -18.80 5.83
N GLN A 20 7.42 -17.61 6.30
CA GLN A 20 6.57 -16.45 6.07
C GLN A 20 6.58 -16.19 4.55
N ALA A 21 5.57 -16.68 3.85
CA ALA A 21 5.19 -16.19 2.54
C ALA A 21 4.53 -14.81 2.69
N ALA A 22 5.23 -13.87 3.33
CA ALA A 22 4.97 -12.47 3.08
C ALA A 22 5.56 -12.22 1.69
N GLY A 23 4.70 -12.16 0.67
CA GLY A 23 5.11 -11.81 -0.69
C GLY A 23 6.03 -10.60 -0.60
N LYS A 24 7.25 -10.72 -1.13
CA LYS A 24 8.22 -9.63 -1.09
C LYS A 24 7.54 -8.40 -1.68
N VAL A 25 7.38 -7.37 -0.87
CA VAL A 25 6.93 -6.06 -1.33
C VAL A 25 7.93 -5.62 -2.39
N ASP A 26 7.48 -5.54 -3.64
CA ASP A 26 8.30 -5.13 -4.76
C ASP A 26 8.61 -3.63 -4.61
N GLN A 27 9.81 -3.34 -4.13
CA GLN A 27 10.27 -1.96 -3.88
C GLN A 27 10.27 -1.13 -5.17
N ASP A 28 10.53 -1.74 -6.33
CA ASP A 28 10.50 -1.03 -7.61
C ASP A 28 9.07 -0.67 -7.99
N ALA A 29 8.10 -1.53 -7.67
CA ALA A 29 6.69 -1.23 -7.86
C ALA A 29 6.23 -0.08 -6.95
N LEU A 30 6.64 -0.09 -5.68
CA LEU A 30 6.33 1.01 -4.75
C LEU A 30 6.95 2.33 -5.19
N ALA A 31 8.20 2.32 -5.64
CA ALA A 31 8.88 3.51 -6.15
C ALA A 31 8.16 4.08 -7.38
N LYS A 32 7.72 3.21 -8.30
CA LYS A 32 6.89 3.61 -9.46
C LYS A 32 5.54 4.17 -9.03
N GLY A 33 4.88 3.55 -8.05
CA GLY A 33 3.62 4.03 -7.48
C GLY A 33 3.75 5.44 -6.88
N LYS A 34 4.81 5.68 -6.09
CA LYS A 34 5.14 7.00 -5.54
C LYS A 34 5.40 8.01 -6.65
N ALA A 35 6.20 7.66 -7.65
CA ALA A 35 6.50 8.54 -8.78
C ALA A 35 5.22 8.94 -9.53
N LEU A 36 4.34 7.99 -9.84
CA LEU A 36 3.06 8.24 -10.50
C LEU A 36 2.12 9.11 -9.66
N ALA A 37 2.10 8.91 -8.34
CA ALA A 37 1.31 9.72 -7.42
C ALA A 37 1.81 11.18 -7.38
N PHE A 38 3.11 11.42 -7.55
CA PHE A 38 3.71 12.75 -7.40
C PHE A 38 3.87 13.48 -8.74
N ASP A 39 3.79 12.77 -9.86
CA ASP A 39 3.92 13.33 -11.21
C ASP A 39 2.72 14.22 -11.58
N SER A 40 3.00 15.44 -12.04
CA SER A 40 2.01 16.47 -12.35
C SER A 40 1.17 16.20 -13.62
N GLY A 41 1.67 15.35 -14.53
CA GLY A 41 0.95 14.85 -15.69
C GLY A 41 0.19 13.54 -15.44
N LYS A 42 0.31 12.98 -14.23
CA LYS A 42 -0.32 11.71 -13.81
C LYS A 42 -1.21 11.93 -12.58
N GLY A 43 -0.84 11.41 -11.43
CA GLY A 43 -1.66 11.44 -10.23
C GLY A 43 -1.72 12.81 -9.56
N ASN A 44 -0.64 13.59 -9.63
CA ASN A 44 -0.49 14.91 -9.02
C ASN A 44 -1.10 15.02 -7.60
N CYS A 45 -0.98 13.96 -6.81
CA CYS A 45 -1.74 13.78 -5.58
C CYS A 45 -1.33 14.82 -4.52
N LEU A 46 -0.06 15.23 -4.53
CA LEU A 46 0.49 16.27 -3.66
C LEU A 46 -0.17 17.63 -3.86
N ALA A 47 -0.72 17.93 -5.04
CA ALA A 47 -1.40 19.22 -5.27
C ALA A 47 -2.60 19.42 -4.33
N CYS A 48 -3.20 18.34 -3.85
CA CYS A 48 -4.36 18.39 -2.97
C CYS A 48 -4.12 17.76 -1.58
N HIS A 49 -3.22 16.77 -1.49
CA HIS A 49 -3.05 15.95 -0.30
C HIS A 49 -1.65 16.06 0.28
N MET A 50 -1.55 16.09 1.61
CA MET A 50 -0.30 15.84 2.30
C MET A 50 0.04 14.35 2.25
N ILE A 51 1.23 14.02 1.75
CA ILE A 51 1.77 12.67 1.67
C ILE A 51 3.20 12.71 2.24
N ALA A 52 3.59 11.67 2.99
CA ALA A 52 4.91 11.60 3.61
C ALA A 52 6.04 11.80 2.58
N ASP A 53 7.05 12.59 2.97
CA ASP A 53 8.19 13.00 2.13
C ASP A 53 7.83 13.78 0.85
N GLY A 54 6.61 14.31 0.75
CA GLY A 54 6.19 15.20 -0.33
C GLY A 54 6.63 16.64 -0.08
N GLU A 55 7.17 17.28 -1.11
CA GLU A 55 7.49 18.72 -1.07
C GLU A 55 6.26 19.56 -1.45
N PHE A 56 6.04 20.67 -0.74
CA PHE A 56 4.94 21.62 -0.99
C PHE A 56 3.53 20.98 -1.09
N PRO A 57 3.11 20.15 -0.12
CA PRO A 57 1.80 19.50 -0.19
C PRO A 57 0.64 20.49 -0.07
N GLY A 58 -0.42 20.22 -0.81
CA GLY A 58 -1.73 20.86 -0.64
C GLY A 58 -2.50 20.31 0.57
N ASN A 59 -3.60 20.99 0.91
CA ASN A 59 -4.47 20.65 2.04
C ASN A 59 -5.96 20.65 1.69
N PHE A 60 -6.31 20.66 0.40
CA PHE A 60 -7.70 20.59 -0.06
C PHE A 60 -8.34 19.23 0.21
N GLY A 61 -7.54 18.17 0.13
CA GLY A 61 -7.94 16.82 0.48
C GLY A 61 -7.35 16.37 1.82
N PRO A 62 -7.87 15.29 2.42
CA PRO A 62 -7.33 14.74 3.66
C PRO A 62 -5.88 14.27 3.49
N PRO A 63 -5.05 14.26 4.55
CA PRO A 63 -3.70 13.71 4.48
C PRO A 63 -3.74 12.21 4.15
N MET A 64 -2.72 11.69 3.48
CA MET A 64 -2.56 10.27 3.14
C MET A 64 -1.70 9.58 4.19
N ILE A 65 -2.33 9.18 5.29
CA ILE A 65 -1.72 8.47 6.41
C ILE A 65 -2.59 7.27 6.78
N GLN A 66 -1.98 6.17 7.23
CA GLN A 66 -2.66 4.95 7.69
C GLN A 66 -3.70 4.48 6.67
N MET A 67 -3.29 4.42 5.40
CA MET A 67 -4.23 4.26 4.29
C MET A 67 -4.83 2.86 4.28
N LYS A 68 -4.08 1.86 4.74
CA LYS A 68 -4.57 0.49 4.88
C LYS A 68 -5.64 0.38 5.96
N GLU A 69 -5.50 1.10 7.06
CA GLU A 69 -6.51 1.13 8.14
C GLU A 69 -7.76 1.90 7.71
N ARG A 70 -7.59 2.99 6.95
CA ARG A 70 -8.71 3.82 6.44
C ARG A 70 -9.48 3.14 5.30
N PHE A 71 -8.79 2.34 4.51
CA PHE A 71 -9.37 1.53 3.44
C PHE A 71 -8.93 0.08 3.64
N PRO A 72 -9.60 -0.71 4.50
CA PRO A 72 -9.25 -2.11 4.70
C PRO A 72 -9.37 -2.94 3.41
N GLU A 73 -10.31 -2.56 2.55
CA GLU A 73 -10.56 -3.20 1.26
C GLU A 73 -9.85 -2.44 0.12
N ARG A 74 -8.85 -3.07 -0.51
CA ARG A 74 -8.03 -2.47 -1.59
C ARG A 74 -8.86 -1.96 -2.75
N ALA A 75 -9.91 -2.70 -3.11
CA ALA A 75 -10.83 -2.32 -4.17
C ALA A 75 -11.50 -0.95 -3.89
N VAL A 76 -11.80 -0.64 -2.63
CA VAL A 76 -12.48 0.61 -2.25
C VAL A 76 -11.58 1.83 -2.45
N LEU A 77 -10.28 1.71 -2.15
CA LEU A 77 -9.30 2.76 -2.43
C LEU A 77 -9.04 2.88 -3.94
N ARG A 78 -8.91 1.74 -4.63
CA ARG A 78 -8.75 1.70 -6.09
C ARG A 78 -9.88 2.41 -6.82
N GLU A 79 -11.13 2.12 -6.44
CA GLU A 79 -12.34 2.79 -6.98
C GLU A 79 -12.35 4.28 -6.68
N GLN A 80 -11.91 4.69 -5.49
CA GLN A 80 -11.80 6.11 -5.13
C GLN A 80 -10.84 6.86 -6.06
N ILE A 81 -9.71 6.25 -6.42
CA ILE A 81 -8.72 6.83 -7.36
C ILE A 81 -9.23 6.75 -8.80
N TRP A 82 -9.92 5.65 -9.15
CA TRP A 82 -10.45 5.44 -10.50
C TRP A 82 -11.55 6.46 -10.86
N ASP A 83 -12.56 6.58 -9.99
CA ASP A 83 -13.68 7.51 -10.15
C ASP A 83 -14.24 7.95 -8.78
N ALA A 84 -13.62 8.98 -8.21
CA ALA A 84 -14.13 9.62 -6.99
C ALA A 84 -15.56 10.17 -7.14
N SER A 85 -15.99 10.50 -8.37
CA SER A 85 -17.34 11.04 -8.62
C SER A 85 -18.44 10.00 -8.42
N ALA A 86 -18.12 8.71 -8.49
CA ALA A 86 -19.06 7.63 -8.25
C ALA A 86 -19.60 7.63 -6.80
N LYS A 87 -18.76 7.96 -5.82
CA LYS A 87 -19.17 8.09 -4.40
C LYS A 87 -19.66 9.50 -4.07
N ASN A 88 -19.05 10.52 -4.67
CA ASN A 88 -19.43 11.91 -4.47
C ASN A 88 -19.40 12.69 -5.81
N PRO A 89 -20.55 12.94 -6.46
CA PRO A 89 -20.61 13.67 -7.72
C PRO A 89 -20.06 15.10 -7.68
N LYS A 90 -19.86 15.67 -6.48
CA LYS A 90 -19.28 17.01 -6.27
C LYS A 90 -17.81 16.94 -5.81
N SER A 91 -17.16 15.78 -5.89
CA SER A 91 -15.76 15.60 -5.55
C SER A 91 -14.87 16.50 -6.41
N MET A 92 -13.90 17.19 -5.79
CA MET A 92 -12.83 17.87 -6.51
C MET A 92 -11.68 16.92 -6.89
N MET A 93 -11.61 15.73 -6.28
CA MET A 93 -10.65 14.72 -6.66
C MET A 93 -10.97 14.23 -8.08
N PRO A 94 -10.04 14.34 -9.04
CA PRO A 94 -10.27 13.94 -10.43
C PRO A 94 -10.58 12.44 -10.55
N PRO A 95 -11.47 12.02 -11.46
CA PRO A 95 -11.70 10.60 -11.73
C PRO A 95 -10.62 10.07 -12.70
N PHE A 96 -9.42 9.84 -12.16
CA PHE A 96 -8.19 9.63 -12.94
C PHE A 96 -8.26 8.48 -13.94
N GLY A 97 -8.84 7.34 -13.52
CA GLY A 97 -8.98 6.16 -14.37
C GLY A 97 -10.06 6.34 -15.43
N LYS A 98 -11.24 6.83 -15.02
CA LYS A 98 -12.37 7.09 -15.92
C LYS A 98 -12.04 8.10 -17.02
N ASN A 99 -11.23 9.12 -16.71
CA ASN A 99 -10.78 10.12 -17.68
C ASN A 99 -9.53 9.69 -18.47
N GLY A 100 -8.99 8.50 -18.21
CA GLY A 100 -7.82 7.97 -18.92
C GLY A 100 -6.48 8.63 -18.59
N VAL A 101 -6.40 9.37 -17.47
CA VAL A 101 -5.13 9.98 -16.99
C VAL A 101 -4.18 8.89 -16.48
N LEU A 102 -4.74 7.90 -15.79
CA LEU A 102 -4.04 6.72 -15.29
C LEU A 102 -4.63 5.46 -15.93
N THR A 103 -3.77 4.54 -16.33
CA THR A 103 -4.14 3.16 -16.70
C THR A 103 -4.48 2.33 -15.47
N ASP A 104 -5.16 1.20 -15.65
CA ASP A 104 -5.44 0.24 -14.56
C ASP A 104 -4.19 -0.11 -13.74
N LYS A 105 -3.09 -0.42 -14.43
CA LYS A 105 -1.83 -0.79 -13.79
C LYS A 105 -1.21 0.36 -13.01
N GLU A 106 -1.29 1.59 -13.51
CA GLU A 106 -0.78 2.76 -12.81
C GLU A 106 -1.60 3.06 -11.54
N VAL A 107 -2.93 2.93 -11.62
CA VAL A 107 -3.80 3.04 -10.43
C VAL A 107 -3.42 1.98 -9.41
N ASP A 108 -3.21 0.73 -9.84
CA ASP A 108 -2.82 -0.35 -8.93
C ASP A 108 -1.47 -0.08 -8.24
N LEU A 109 -0.46 0.41 -8.97
CA LEU A 109 0.83 0.80 -8.38
C LEU A 109 0.69 1.93 -7.36
N ILE A 110 -0.15 2.94 -7.64
CA ILE A 110 -0.41 4.03 -6.70
C ILE A 110 -1.10 3.48 -5.45
N VAL A 111 -2.10 2.61 -5.59
CA VAL A 111 -2.79 1.99 -4.45
C VAL A 111 -1.81 1.21 -3.58
N ASP A 112 -0.92 0.43 -4.18
CA ASP A 112 0.08 -0.35 -3.46
C ASP A 112 1.06 0.55 -2.69
N TYR A 113 1.49 1.66 -3.30
CA TYR A 113 2.29 2.68 -2.62
C TYR A 113 1.53 3.31 -1.44
N LEU A 114 0.29 3.77 -1.66
CA LEU A 114 -0.50 4.41 -0.61
C LEU A 114 -0.72 3.47 0.58
N TYR A 115 -0.84 2.16 0.35
CA TYR A 115 -0.97 1.16 1.41
C TYR A 115 0.27 0.99 2.31
N THR A 116 1.39 1.61 1.96
CA THR A 116 2.58 1.67 2.82
C THR A 116 2.61 2.88 3.75
N LEU A 117 1.63 3.79 3.61
CA LEU A 117 1.50 5.05 4.37
C LEU A 117 0.60 4.93 5.60
#